data_AF-A0A528AQQ5-F1
#
_entry.id   AF-A0A528AQQ5-F1
#
_cell.length_a   1.000
_cell.length_b   1.000
_cell.length_c   1.000
_cell.angle_alpha   90.00
_cell.angle_beta   90.00
_cell.angle_gamma   90.00
#
_symmetry.space_group_name_H-M   'P 1'
#
loop_
_entity.id
_entity.type
_entity.pdbx_description
1 polymer ?
#
loop_
_entity_poly.entity_id
_entity_poly.type
_entity_poly.pdbx_seq_one_letter_code
_entity_poly.pdbx_strand_id
1 'polypeptide(L)'
;PRQATTAVFYSISNCQEGLRGISFGNFLIKQVVEDLRRDLPGLTDFVTLSPVPGFARWLAEQAETIPSAAEVLDLVADEGWHADAA
;
A
#
# COMPACT_ATOMS: atom_id res chain seq x y z
N PRO A 1 -5.54 12.30 -19.64
CA PRO A 1 -5.77 12.68 -18.23
C PRO A 1 -7.13 13.35 -17.94
N ARG A 2 -7.67 14.23 -18.80
CA ARG A 2 -8.87 15.03 -18.48
C ARG A 2 -10.19 14.24 -18.33
N GLN A 3 -10.21 12.97 -18.71
CA GLN A 3 -11.35 12.06 -18.52
C GLN A 3 -11.19 11.16 -17.29
N ALA A 4 -10.04 11.21 -16.61
CA ALA A 4 -9.82 10.39 -15.42
C ALA A 4 -10.67 10.90 -14.26
N THR A 5 -11.23 9.97 -13.49
CA THR A 5 -12.03 10.24 -12.28
C THR A 5 -11.25 9.94 -10.99
N THR A 6 -10.18 9.15 -11.09
CA THR A 6 -9.46 8.64 -9.92
C THR A 6 -7.95 8.90 -10.02
N ALA A 7 -7.37 9.48 -8.97
CA ALA A 7 -5.94 9.54 -8.76
C ALA A 7 -5.49 8.41 -7.83
N VAL A 8 -4.52 7.61 -8.27
CA VAL A 8 -3.97 6.48 -7.51
C VAL A 8 -2.53 6.78 -7.10
N PHE A 9 -2.29 6.92 -5.79
CA PHE A 9 -0.96 7.01 -5.21
C PHE A 9 -0.38 5.60 -5.03
N TYR A 10 0.33 5.10 -6.03
CA TYR A 10 0.91 3.76 -6.03
C TYR A 10 2.36 3.70 -5.49
N SER A 11 3.01 4.85 -5.30
CA SER A 11 4.37 4.92 -4.76
C SER A 11 4.61 6.25 -4.04
N ILE A 12 5.15 6.17 -2.82
CA ILE A 12 5.61 7.32 -2.04
C ILE A 12 6.99 6.95 -1.48
N SER A 13 8.01 7.71 -1.86
CA SER A 13 9.40 7.41 -1.53
C SER A 13 10.08 8.61 -0.89
N ASN A 14 10.88 8.37 0.14
CA ASN A 14 11.81 9.38 0.67
C ASN A 14 13.14 9.26 -0.09
N CYS A 15 13.46 10.24 -0.93
CA CYS A 15 14.65 10.21 -1.79
C CYS A 15 15.96 10.57 -1.05
N GLN A 16 15.88 10.99 0.21
CA GLN A 16 17.03 11.44 0.99
C GLN A 16 17.28 10.50 2.15
N GLU A 17 18.35 9.69 2.05
CA GLU A 17 18.72 8.71 3.08
C GLU A 17 19.01 9.37 4.44
N GLY A 18 19.62 10.56 4.43
CA GLY A 18 19.90 11.36 5.63
C GLY A 18 18.65 11.91 6.34
N LEU A 19 17.47 11.81 5.72
CA LEU A 19 16.19 12.22 6.30
C LEU A 19 15.30 11.01 6.63
N ARG A 20 15.86 9.79 6.61
CA ARG A 20 15.15 8.58 7.02
C ARG A 20 14.72 8.69 8.48
N GLY A 21 13.42 8.59 8.73
CA GLY A 21 12.83 8.74 10.07
C GLY A 21 12.37 10.16 10.41
N ILE A 22 12.66 11.16 9.56
CA ILE A 22 12.05 12.49 9.69
C ILE A 22 10.70 12.47 8.99
N SER A 23 9.64 12.70 9.77
CA SER A 23 8.31 12.92 9.23
C SER A 23 8.26 14.31 8.58
N PHE A 24 8.00 14.37 7.28
CA PHE A 24 7.62 15.61 6.59
C PHE A 24 6.15 16.01 6.88
N GLY A 25 5.56 15.44 7.93
CA GLY A 25 4.19 15.66 8.38
C GLY A 25 3.15 14.85 7.61
N ASN A 26 1.89 15.00 8.01
CA ASN A 26 0.72 14.35 7.41
C ASN A 26 0.20 15.09 6.15
N PHE A 27 0.94 16.09 5.65
CA PHE A 27 0.42 17.07 4.69
C PHE A 27 0.86 16.87 3.25
N LEU A 28 1.87 16.03 2.98
CA LEU A 28 2.35 15.77 1.63
C LEU A 28 1.22 15.29 0.71
N ILE A 29 0.46 14.29 1.14
CA ILE A 29 -0.65 13.77 0.33
C ILE A 29 -1.76 14.80 0.20
N LYS A 30 -2.06 15.54 1.28
CA LYS A 30 -3.11 16.57 1.26
C LYS A 30 -2.82 17.65 0.22
N GLN A 31 -1.59 18.15 0.17
CA GLN A 31 -1.17 19.16 -0.80
C GLN A 31 -1.27 18.64 -2.23
N VAL A 32 -0.80 17.42 -2.49
CA VAL A 32 -0.89 16.81 -3.83
C VAL A 32 -2.34 16.62 -4.27
N VAL A 33 -3.23 16.22 -3.35
CA VAL A 33 -4.68 16.11 -3.63
C VAL A 33 -5.28 17.48 -3.99
N GLU A 34 -4.93 18.53 -3.25
CA GLU A 34 -5.42 19.89 -3.51
C GLU A 34 -4.95 20.42 -4.88
N ASP A 35 -3.67 20.23 -5.21
CA ASP A 35 -3.11 20.61 -6.51
C ASP A 35 -3.78 19.83 -7.67
N LEU A 36 -3.96 18.51 -7.51
CA LEU A 36 -4.64 17.68 -8.51
C LEU A 36 -6.11 18.07 -8.71
N ARG A 37 -6.83 18.42 -7.63
CA ARG A 37 -8.22 18.89 -7.72
C ARG A 37 -8.34 20.20 -8.49
N ARG A 38 -7.39 21.11 -8.30
CA ARG A 38 -7.35 22.39 -9.02
C ARG A 38 -7.09 22.17 -10.52
N ASP A 39 -6.09 21.36 -10.83
CA ASP A 39 -5.61 21.20 -12.20
C ASP A 39 -6.47 20.22 -13.03
N LEU A 40 -7.12 19.27 -12.36
CA LEU A 40 -7.98 18.24 -12.95
C LEU A 40 -9.29 18.11 -12.13
N PRO A 41 -10.24 19.05 -12.28
CA PRO A 41 -11.48 19.06 -11.48
C PRO A 41 -12.41 17.86 -11.72
N GLY A 42 -12.15 17.06 -12.76
CA GLY A 42 -12.84 15.79 -13.01
C GLY A 42 -12.43 14.64 -12.08
N LEU A 43 -11.34 14.80 -11.31
CA LEU A 43 -10.91 13.82 -10.31
C LEU A 43 -11.79 13.91 -9.06
N THR A 44 -12.53 12.84 -8.79
CA THR A 44 -13.41 12.68 -7.62
C THR A 44 -12.78 11.81 -6.55
N ASP A 45 -12.03 10.79 -6.97
CA ASP A 45 -11.51 9.75 -6.10
C ASP A 45 -9.99 9.85 -5.94
N PHE A 46 -9.52 9.76 -4.70
CA PHE A 46 -8.10 9.82 -4.35
C PHE A 46 -7.79 8.63 -3.46
N VAL A 47 -7.08 7.64 -4.01
CA VAL A 47 -6.83 6.36 -3.35
C VAL A 47 -5.35 6.03 -3.37
N THR A 48 -4.90 5.14 -2.48
CA THR A 48 -3.52 4.63 -2.51
C THR A 48 -3.52 3.16 -2.90
N LEU A 49 -2.45 2.74 -3.57
CA LEU A 49 -2.11 1.32 -3.75
C LEU A 49 -0.80 1.09 -3.00
N SER A 50 -0.90 1.04 -1.68
CA SER A 50 0.25 0.99 -0.78
C SER A 50 0.69 -0.46 -0.51
N PRO A 51 2.00 -0.73 -0.41
CA PRO A 51 2.47 -2.01 0.12
C PRO A 51 2.15 -2.13 1.61
N VAL A 52 2.09 -3.35 2.13
CA VAL A 52 1.96 -3.65 3.56
C VAL A 52 3.24 -4.34 4.05
N PRO A 53 4.36 -3.60 4.16
CA PRO A 53 5.63 -4.19 4.58
C PRO A 53 5.51 -4.76 6.01
N GLY A 54 6.12 -5.91 6.23
CA GLY A 54 6.10 -6.58 7.54
C GLY A 54 4.89 -7.48 7.77
N PHE A 55 3.87 -7.47 6.90
CA PHE A 55 2.71 -8.36 7.03
C PHE A 55 3.10 -9.84 7.03
N ALA A 56 3.93 -10.27 6.08
CA ALA A 56 4.38 -11.67 6.01
C ALA A 56 5.14 -12.10 7.27
N ARG A 57 5.99 -11.22 7.83
CA ARG A 57 6.69 -11.49 9.09
C ARG A 57 5.73 -11.60 10.27
N TRP A 58 4.79 -10.66 10.36
CA TRP A 58 3.76 -10.69 11.40
C TRP A 58 2.95 -11.99 11.34
N LEU A 59 2.57 -12.44 10.13
CA LEU A 59 1.84 -13.69 9.95
C LEU A 59 2.65 -14.90 10.42
N ALA A 60 3.96 -14.93 10.12
CA ALA A 60 4.87 -15.96 10.62
C ALA A 60 4.94 -16.00 12.15
N GLU A 61 4.98 -14.84 12.82
CA GLU A 61 4.93 -14.75 14.28
C GLU A 61 3.58 -15.23 14.85
N GLN A 62 2.47 -14.96 14.15
CA GLN A 62 1.15 -15.42 14.59
C GLN A 62 0.99 -16.94 14.50
N ALA A 63 1.63 -17.60 13.55
CA ALA A 63 1.55 -19.06 13.37
C ALA A 63 2.07 -19.85 14.58
N GLU A 64 2.90 -19.25 15.44
CA GLU A 64 3.32 -19.86 16.70
C GLU A 64 2.16 -20.00 17.72
N THR A 65 1.12 -19.20 17.57
CA THR A 65 0.03 -19.08 18.57
C THR A 65 -1.36 -19.33 18.00
N ILE A 66 -1.55 -19.15 16.69
CA ILE A 66 -2.83 -19.26 16.00
C ILE A 66 -2.74 -20.40 14.97
N PRO A 67 -3.42 -21.54 15.21
CA PRO A 67 -3.38 -22.68 14.29
C PRO A 67 -3.78 -22.34 12.85
N SER A 68 -4.81 -21.52 12.67
CA SER A 68 -5.23 -21.09 11.32
C SER A 68 -4.20 -20.20 10.61
N ALA A 69 -3.33 -19.49 11.35
CA ALA A 69 -2.25 -18.73 10.73
C ALA A 69 -1.15 -19.67 10.19
N ALA A 70 -0.91 -20.80 10.86
CA ALA A 70 -0.01 -21.83 10.35
C ALA A 70 -0.56 -22.49 9.07
N GLU A 71 -1.86 -22.82 9.06
CA GLU A 71 -2.54 -23.36 7.86
C GLU A 71 -2.45 -22.41 6.66
N VAL A 72 -2.64 -21.10 6.89
CA VAL A 72 -2.49 -20.09 5.83
C VAL A 72 -1.06 -20.01 5.32
N LEU A 73 -0.05 -20.12 6.20
CA LEU A 73 1.35 -20.10 5.78
C LEU A 73 1.71 -21.29 4.90
N ASP A 74 1.23 -22.48 5.26
CA ASP A 74 1.43 -23.69 4.45
C ASP A 74 0.80 -23.51 3.05
N LEU A 75 -0.41 -22.95 2.98
CA LEU A 75 -1.07 -22.67 1.69
C LEU A 75 -0.29 -21.69 0.81
N VAL A 76 0.19 -20.57 1.37
CA VAL A 76 0.88 -19.53 0.60
C VAL A 76 2.35 -19.86 0.33
N ALA A 77 2.87 -20.95 0.90
CA ALA A 77 4.22 -21.45 0.63
C ALA A 77 4.31 -22.15 -0.73
N ASP A 78 3.19 -22.66 -1.26
CA ASP A 78 3.15 -23.35 -2.55
C ASP A 78 3.41 -22.40 -3.72
N GLU A 79 4.29 -22.79 -4.64
CA GLU A 79 4.52 -22.01 -5.85
C GLU A 79 3.23 -21.88 -6.66
N GLY A 80 2.90 -20.65 -7.06
CA GLY A 80 1.70 -20.39 -7.86
C GLY A 80 0.39 -20.35 -7.06
N TRP A 81 0.41 -20.36 -5.73
CA TRP A 81 -0.79 -20.24 -4.88
C TRP A 81 -1.72 -19.09 -5.30
N HIS A 82 -1.15 -17.96 -5.74
CA HIS A 82 -1.89 -16.77 -6.16
C HIS A 82 -2.67 -16.93 -7.48
N ALA A 83 -2.38 -17.99 -8.25
CA ALA A 83 -3.06 -18.32 -9.50
C ALA A 83 -4.12 -19.42 -9.32
N ASP A 84 -4.17 -20.06 -8.15
CA ASP A 84 -5.23 -21.00 -7.81
C ASP A 84 -6.50 -20.23 -7.41
N ALA A 85 -7.62 -20.55 -8.04
CA ALA A 85 -8.91 -19.94 -7.77
C ALA A 85 -9.71 -20.67 -6.68
N ALA A 86 -9.12 -21.72 -6.09
CA ALA A 86 -9.72 -22.60 -5.08
C ALA A 86 -10.26 -21.87 -3.84
#